data_AF-L1J916-F1
#
_entry.id   AF-L1J916-F1
#
_cell.length_a   1.000
_cell.length_b   1.000
_cell.length_c   1.000
_cell.angle_alpha   90.00
_cell.angle_beta   90.00
_cell.angle_gamma   90.00
#
_symmetry.space_group_name_H-M   'P 1'
#
loop_
_entity.id
_entity.type
_entity.pdbx_description
1 polymer ?
#
loop_
_entity_poly.entity_id
_entity_poly.type
_entity_poly.pdbx_seq_one_letter_code
_entity_poly.pdbx_strand_id
1 'polypeptide(L)'
;MATKNQAAMDYAHWTARSCSQNGIDFHVVETTKSSVFDEIRKANENPNVHGIIFYYPCFGPTPGPDGSSDEVIREMISVRKDVEALSQPYRERLKMNIRLLDSPCMRRWRRKSLLPCTPLAVVKILEYLKIHNRCLPIGSRINNKTISVFNRSEVVGRPLACMLANDGATVFSVDDKETMLVQPCCEVPTDLECEDVIKLSDVLVTGVPCSKFKLPCDLIRPGATIINLSSFSNVDEERLLQVPNVRYVPKVGKVTVCMLQRNLLKLIYNFHLNKDLPDNQDLEDVLDLEHKIEIQSKSVIH
;
A
#
# COMPACT_ATOMS: atom_id res chain seq x y z
N MET A 1 -0.62 -7.81 -16.85
CA MET A 1 0.09 -8.85 -16.09
C MET A 1 1.12 -9.49 -17.01
N ALA A 2 2.39 -9.56 -16.59
CA ALA A 2 3.48 -10.16 -17.38
C ALA A 2 4.24 -11.26 -16.64
N THR A 3 3.61 -11.85 -15.62
CA THR A 3 4.17 -12.88 -14.74
C THR A 3 3.33 -14.15 -14.81
N LYS A 4 3.99 -15.30 -14.67
CA LYS A 4 3.34 -16.62 -14.59
C LYS A 4 3.13 -17.10 -13.15
N ASN A 5 3.26 -16.20 -12.18
CA ASN A 5 3.07 -16.53 -10.78
C ASN A 5 1.58 -16.75 -10.47
N GLN A 6 1.22 -17.95 -10.03
CA GLN A 6 -0.16 -18.31 -9.68
C GLN A 6 -0.77 -17.37 -8.65
N ALA A 7 -0.02 -16.96 -7.63
CA ALA A 7 -0.52 -16.06 -6.60
C ALA A 7 -0.90 -14.67 -7.16
N ALA A 8 -0.15 -14.20 -8.17
CA ALA A 8 -0.47 -12.94 -8.85
C ALA A 8 -1.70 -13.07 -9.74
N MET A 9 -1.85 -14.21 -10.44
CA MET A 9 -3.04 -14.50 -11.25
C MET A 9 -4.30 -14.58 -10.39
N ASP A 10 -4.24 -15.32 -9.28
CA ASP A 10 -5.35 -15.43 -8.35
C ASP A 10 -5.73 -14.04 -7.82
N TYR A 11 -4.74 -13.25 -7.39
CA TYR A 11 -4.97 -11.89 -6.91
C TYR A 11 -5.59 -10.98 -7.98
N ALA A 12 -5.21 -11.13 -9.25
CA ALA A 12 -5.82 -10.40 -10.36
C ALA A 12 -7.30 -10.77 -10.57
N HIS A 13 -7.65 -12.06 -10.48
CA HIS A 13 -9.04 -12.52 -10.54
C HIS A 13 -9.87 -12.01 -9.35
N TRP A 14 -9.31 -12.03 -8.13
CA TRP A 14 -9.97 -11.45 -6.95
C TRP A 14 -10.21 -9.95 -7.10
N THR A 15 -9.23 -9.23 -7.64
CA THR A 15 -9.33 -7.78 -7.91
C THR A 15 -10.44 -7.51 -8.92
N ALA A 16 -10.46 -8.23 -10.04
CA ALA A 16 -11.51 -8.11 -11.06
C ALA A 16 -12.92 -8.35 -10.50
N ARG A 17 -13.09 -9.41 -9.70
CA ARG A 17 -14.37 -9.72 -9.06
C ARG A 17 -14.83 -8.61 -8.12
N SER A 18 -13.93 -8.08 -7.30
CA SER A 18 -14.27 -7.01 -6.36
C SER A 18 -14.60 -5.69 -7.07
N CYS A 19 -13.87 -5.34 -8.14
CA CYS A 19 -14.17 -4.18 -8.97
C CYS A 19 -15.57 -4.31 -9.61
N SER A 20 -15.89 -5.46 -10.19
CA SER A 20 -17.20 -5.72 -10.82
C SER A 20 -18.37 -5.58 -9.83
N GLN A 21 -18.21 -6.03 -8.57
CA GLN A 21 -19.22 -5.86 -7.51
C GLN A 21 -19.53 -4.38 -7.19
N ASN A 22 -18.59 -3.49 -7.47
CA ASN A 22 -18.71 -2.05 -7.26
C ASN A 22 -18.98 -1.28 -8.56
N GLY A 23 -19.29 -1.97 -9.67
CA GLY A 23 -19.56 -1.34 -10.95
C GLY A 23 -18.31 -0.77 -11.65
N ILE A 24 -17.12 -1.17 -11.21
CA ILE A 24 -15.86 -0.75 -11.83
C ILE A 24 -15.50 -1.75 -12.93
N ASP A 25 -15.43 -1.25 -14.16
CA ASP A 25 -14.98 -2.03 -15.30
C ASP A 25 -13.48 -2.34 -15.19
N PHE A 26 -13.12 -3.62 -15.19
CA PHE A 26 -11.78 -4.09 -14.91
C PHE A 26 -11.35 -5.16 -15.91
N HIS A 27 -10.33 -4.83 -16.71
CA HIS A 27 -9.78 -5.71 -17.75
C HIS A 27 -8.39 -6.20 -17.37
N VAL A 28 -8.20 -7.52 -17.38
CA VAL A 28 -6.87 -8.13 -17.23
C VAL A 28 -6.25 -8.27 -18.60
N VAL A 29 -5.19 -7.50 -18.87
CA VAL A 29 -4.36 -7.66 -20.06
C VAL A 29 -3.18 -8.56 -19.71
N GLU A 30 -3.15 -9.77 -20.25
CA GLU A 30 -1.99 -10.66 -20.19
C GLU A 30 -1.00 -10.30 -21.29
N THR A 31 0.27 -10.18 -20.95
CA THR A 31 1.33 -9.79 -21.89
C THR A 31 2.64 -10.51 -21.55
N THR A 32 3.62 -10.39 -22.44
CA THR A 32 4.97 -10.92 -22.24
C THR A 32 5.90 -9.84 -21.71
N LYS A 33 7.06 -10.24 -21.19
CA LYS A 33 8.10 -9.28 -20.75
C LYS A 33 8.57 -8.36 -21.88
N SER A 34 8.59 -8.85 -23.12
CA SER A 34 9.01 -8.07 -24.29
C SER A 34 7.97 -7.04 -24.73
N SER A 35 6.69 -7.28 -24.47
CA SER A 35 5.59 -6.42 -24.94
C SER A 35 4.97 -5.56 -23.82
N VAL A 36 5.42 -5.74 -22.58
CA VAL A 36 4.85 -5.07 -21.41
C VAL A 36 4.89 -3.55 -21.50
N PHE A 37 5.99 -2.98 -21.98
CA PHE A 37 6.16 -1.53 -22.11
C PHE A 37 5.24 -0.93 -23.16
N ASP A 38 4.98 -1.64 -24.26
CA ASP A 38 4.06 -1.19 -25.31
C ASP A 38 2.61 -1.20 -24.83
N GLU A 39 2.21 -2.23 -24.08
CA GLU A 39 0.87 -2.29 -23.49
C GLU A 39 0.65 -1.18 -22.45
N ILE A 40 1.66 -0.85 -21.64
CA ILE A 40 1.58 0.29 -20.71
C ILE A 40 1.44 1.60 -21.49
N ARG A 41 2.18 1.80 -22.59
CA ARG A 41 2.07 3.00 -23.44
C ARG A 41 0.66 3.14 -24.03
N LYS A 42 0.12 2.06 -24.61
CA LYS A 42 -1.27 2.03 -25.13
C LYS A 42 -2.28 2.37 -24.05
N ALA A 43 -2.14 1.78 -22.85
CA ALA A 43 -3.05 2.05 -21.73
C ALA A 43 -2.94 3.50 -21.22
N ASN A 44 -1.74 4.08 -21.20
CA ASN A 44 -1.53 5.47 -20.83
C ASN A 44 -2.24 6.44 -21.79
N GLU A 45 -2.19 6.16 -23.09
CA GLU A 45 -2.77 7.02 -24.14
C GLU A 45 -4.28 6.83 -24.32
N ASN A 46 -4.83 5.67 -23.94
CA ASN A 46 -6.24 5.36 -24.13
C ASN A 46 -7.16 6.22 -23.22
N PRO A 47 -8.03 7.09 -23.75
CA PRO A 47 -8.90 7.95 -22.94
C PRO A 47 -9.94 7.18 -22.12
N ASN A 48 -10.28 5.94 -22.51
CA ASN A 48 -11.24 5.10 -21.79
C ASN A 48 -10.62 4.36 -20.59
N VAL A 49 -9.30 4.45 -20.42
CA VAL A 49 -8.58 3.84 -19.28
C VAL A 49 -8.34 4.90 -18.21
N HIS A 50 -9.00 4.76 -17.08
CA HIS A 50 -8.92 5.71 -15.95
C HIS A 50 -7.85 5.33 -14.91
N GLY A 51 -7.43 4.07 -14.88
CA GLY A 51 -6.44 3.55 -13.94
C GLY A 51 -5.71 2.31 -14.46
N ILE A 52 -4.47 2.12 -14.02
CA ILE A 52 -3.56 1.04 -14.40
C ILE A 52 -2.94 0.48 -13.13
N ILE A 53 -3.14 -0.83 -12.91
CA ILE A 53 -2.45 -1.63 -11.89
C ILE A 53 -1.46 -2.57 -12.59
N PHE A 54 -0.29 -2.75 -12.01
CA PHE A 54 0.68 -3.72 -12.51
C PHE A 54 0.98 -4.80 -11.47
N TYR A 55 0.90 -6.07 -11.88
CA TYR A 55 1.16 -7.20 -10.99
C TYR A 55 2.65 -7.57 -11.01
N TYR A 56 3.37 -7.11 -10.00
CA TYR A 56 4.79 -7.41 -9.75
C TYR A 56 5.00 -8.78 -9.10
N PRO A 57 6.21 -9.36 -9.21
CA PRO A 57 7.34 -8.91 -10.04
C PRO A 57 7.23 -9.38 -11.50
N CYS A 58 7.72 -8.58 -12.44
CA CYS A 58 7.86 -8.95 -13.84
C CYS A 58 9.30 -9.31 -14.19
N PHE A 59 10.24 -8.47 -13.75
CA PHE A 59 11.67 -8.68 -13.87
C PHE A 59 12.26 -9.22 -12.57
N GLY A 60 13.48 -9.75 -12.66
CA GLY A 60 14.22 -10.22 -11.48
C GLY A 60 14.79 -9.06 -10.67
N PRO A 61 15.57 -9.36 -9.61
CA PRO A 61 16.25 -8.33 -8.82
C PRO A 61 17.32 -7.56 -9.63
N THR A 62 17.81 -8.16 -10.72
CA THR A 62 18.76 -7.53 -11.65
C THR A 62 18.04 -7.03 -12.89
N PRO A 63 18.32 -5.79 -13.35
CA PRO A 63 17.82 -5.30 -14.63
C PRO A 63 18.19 -6.22 -15.79
N GLY A 64 17.35 -6.23 -16.83
CA GLY A 64 17.65 -6.86 -18.10
C GLY A 64 18.82 -6.19 -18.81
N PRO A 65 19.41 -6.84 -19.83
CA PRO A 65 20.54 -6.29 -20.60
C PRO A 65 20.19 -4.99 -21.34
N ASP A 66 18.91 -4.74 -21.59
CA ASP A 66 18.34 -3.53 -22.17
C ASP A 66 17.96 -2.46 -21.12
N GLY A 67 18.29 -2.69 -19.84
CA GLY A 67 17.89 -1.83 -18.73
C GLY A 67 16.45 -2.05 -18.26
N SER A 68 15.74 -3.04 -18.79
CA SER A 68 14.37 -3.34 -18.37
C SER A 68 14.31 -3.78 -16.91
N SER A 69 13.42 -3.18 -16.13
CA SER A 69 13.25 -3.51 -14.71
C SER A 69 11.84 -3.17 -14.23
N ASP A 70 11.46 -3.72 -13.07
CA ASP A 70 10.20 -3.38 -12.40
C ASP A 70 10.15 -1.91 -11.96
N GLU A 71 11.31 -1.26 -11.77
CA GLU A 71 11.38 0.17 -11.53
C GLU A 71 10.99 0.98 -12.77
N VAL A 72 11.51 0.62 -13.95
CA VAL A 72 11.12 1.29 -15.19
C VAL A 72 9.63 1.15 -15.46
N ILE A 73 9.05 -0.04 -15.19
CA ILE A 73 7.60 -0.25 -15.30
C ILE A 73 6.84 0.74 -14.40
N ARG A 74 7.22 0.85 -13.12
CA ARG A 74 6.56 1.76 -12.16
C ARG A 74 6.56 3.20 -12.64
N GLU A 75 7.69 3.67 -13.17
CA GLU A 75 7.83 5.05 -13.63
C GLU A 75 7.17 5.32 -14.99
N MET A 76 6.94 4.28 -15.79
CA MET A 76 6.24 4.42 -17.07
C MET A 76 4.73 4.61 -16.91
N ILE A 77 4.13 4.11 -15.82
CA ILE A 77 2.70 4.27 -15.57
C ILE A 77 2.40 5.75 -15.31
N SER A 78 1.45 6.32 -16.06
CA SER A 78 1.09 7.73 -15.92
C SER A 78 0.60 8.01 -14.49
N VAL A 79 1.11 9.08 -13.88
CA VAL A 79 0.65 9.59 -12.57
C VAL A 79 -0.87 9.79 -12.52
N ARG A 80 -1.50 10.09 -13.66
CA ARG A 80 -2.96 10.28 -13.77
C ARG A 80 -3.76 8.98 -13.78
N LYS A 81 -3.09 7.84 -13.93
CA LYS A 81 -3.65 6.49 -14.03
C LYS A 81 -3.02 5.50 -13.04
N ASP A 82 -1.99 5.88 -12.29
CA ASP A 82 -1.33 5.02 -11.31
C ASP A 82 -2.20 4.82 -10.05
N VAL A 83 -2.99 3.73 -10.02
CA VAL A 83 -3.90 3.42 -8.90
C VAL A 83 -3.16 2.89 -7.67
N GLU A 84 -1.92 2.42 -7.84
CA GLU A 84 -1.08 1.93 -6.74
C GLU A 84 -0.23 3.04 -6.13
N ALA A 85 -0.18 4.22 -6.75
CA ALA A 85 0.59 5.39 -6.32
C ALA A 85 2.08 5.09 -6.10
N LEU A 86 2.67 4.28 -6.98
CA LEU A 86 4.06 3.82 -6.91
C LEU A 86 5.04 4.67 -7.72
N SER A 87 4.53 5.48 -8.65
CA SER A 87 5.35 6.42 -9.43
C SER A 87 6.07 7.43 -8.52
N GLN A 88 7.24 7.87 -8.96
CA GLN A 88 8.12 8.77 -8.23
C GLN A 88 7.41 10.01 -7.67
N PRO A 89 6.51 10.71 -8.41
CA PRO A 89 5.84 11.90 -7.87
C PRO A 89 4.97 11.65 -6.63
N TYR A 90 4.35 10.47 -6.51
CA TYR A 90 3.59 10.09 -5.31
C TYR A 90 4.53 9.66 -4.18
N ARG A 91 5.57 8.89 -4.48
CA ARG A 91 6.57 8.45 -3.49
C ARG A 91 7.31 9.63 -2.84
N GLU A 92 7.71 10.63 -3.62
CA GLU A 92 8.37 11.83 -3.11
C GLU A 92 7.45 12.65 -2.20
N ARG A 93 6.20 12.87 -2.64
CA ARG A 93 5.20 13.59 -1.83
C ARG A 93 4.91 12.87 -0.52
N LEU A 94 4.87 11.55 -0.54
CA LEU A 94 4.74 10.74 0.66
C LEU A 94 5.91 10.98 1.63
N LYS A 95 7.15 10.89 1.11
CA LYS A 95 8.37 11.12 1.91
C LYS A 95 8.40 12.51 2.54
N MET A 96 7.98 13.53 1.80
CA MET A 96 7.92 14.93 2.26
C MET A 96 6.64 15.27 3.03
N ASN A 97 5.75 14.29 3.29
CA ASN A 97 4.44 14.49 3.93
C ASN A 97 3.57 15.57 3.23
N ILE A 98 3.70 15.70 1.91
CA ILE A 98 2.93 16.63 1.06
C ILE A 98 1.61 15.96 0.66
N ARG A 99 0.50 16.53 1.15
CA ARG A 99 -0.84 15.92 1.04
C ARG A 99 -1.63 16.35 -0.19
N LEU A 100 -1.20 17.39 -0.88
CA LEU A 100 -1.89 17.97 -2.03
C LEU A 100 -1.03 17.87 -3.29
N LEU A 101 -1.69 17.72 -4.44
CA LEU A 101 -1.04 17.82 -5.74
C LEU A 101 -0.83 19.27 -6.17
N ASP A 102 -1.72 20.17 -5.74
CA ASP A 102 -1.71 21.59 -6.07
C ASP A 102 -1.22 22.45 -4.91
N SER A 103 -0.67 23.62 -5.25
CA SER A 103 -0.41 24.67 -4.27
C SER A 103 -1.74 25.09 -3.59
N PRO A 104 -1.76 25.27 -2.25
CA PRO A 104 -2.99 25.57 -1.50
C PRO A 104 -3.78 26.78 -2.01
N CYS A 105 -3.10 27.72 -2.66
CA CYS A 105 -3.67 28.99 -3.14
C CYS A 105 -4.21 28.95 -4.59
N MET A 106 -4.03 27.86 -5.34
CA MET A 106 -4.20 27.90 -6.81
C MET A 106 -5.49 27.30 -7.38
N ARG A 107 -6.35 26.62 -6.60
CA ARG A 107 -7.57 25.99 -7.16
C ARG A 107 -8.76 25.99 -6.20
N ARG A 108 -9.97 26.22 -6.76
CA ARG A 108 -11.28 26.01 -6.11
C ARG A 108 -11.44 24.57 -5.59
N TRP A 109 -10.79 23.60 -6.24
CA TRP A 109 -10.85 22.18 -5.92
C TRP A 109 -9.50 21.66 -5.43
N ARG A 110 -9.44 21.14 -4.20
CA ARG A 110 -8.21 20.57 -3.62
C ARG A 110 -7.99 19.14 -4.11
N ARG A 111 -6.96 18.92 -4.93
CA ARG A 111 -6.53 17.58 -5.35
C ARG A 111 -5.58 16.97 -4.33
N LYS A 112 -5.97 15.83 -3.76
CA LYS A 112 -5.14 15.11 -2.78
C LYS A 112 -4.09 14.27 -3.51
N SER A 113 -2.88 14.22 -2.96
CA SER A 113 -1.88 13.23 -3.39
C SER A 113 -2.36 11.84 -3.01
N LEU A 114 -2.18 10.87 -3.90
CA LEU A 114 -2.49 9.48 -3.58
C LEU A 114 -1.41 8.89 -2.66
N LEU A 115 -1.79 7.82 -1.98
CA LEU A 115 -0.92 7.04 -1.10
C LEU A 115 -0.86 5.60 -1.62
N PRO A 116 0.27 4.90 -1.47
CA PRO A 116 0.39 3.52 -1.90
C PRO A 116 -0.68 2.62 -1.27
N CYS A 117 -1.39 1.83 -2.07
CA CYS A 117 -2.61 1.15 -1.62
C CYS A 117 -2.35 0.10 -0.53
N THR A 118 -1.23 -0.63 -0.59
CA THR A 118 -0.87 -1.66 0.40
C THR A 118 -0.48 -1.02 1.75
N PRO A 119 0.44 -0.04 1.81
CA PRO A 119 0.66 0.77 3.01
C PRO A 119 -0.60 1.41 3.58
N LEU A 120 -1.44 1.98 2.71
CA LEU A 120 -2.72 2.58 3.13
C LEU A 120 -3.66 1.53 3.73
N ALA A 121 -3.70 0.31 3.19
CA ALA A 121 -4.52 -0.78 3.73
C ALA A 121 -4.08 -1.15 5.15
N VAL A 122 -2.77 -1.18 5.42
CA VAL A 122 -2.25 -1.39 6.78
C VAL A 122 -2.71 -0.28 7.72
N VAL A 123 -2.60 0.98 7.32
CA VAL A 123 -3.09 2.10 8.13
C VAL A 123 -4.60 1.97 8.40
N LYS A 124 -5.41 1.54 7.41
CA LYS A 124 -6.84 1.28 7.59
C LYS A 124 -7.13 0.14 8.57
N ILE A 125 -6.33 -0.92 8.55
CA ILE A 125 -6.41 -2.00 9.55
C ILE A 125 -6.08 -1.46 10.95
N LEU A 126 -5.05 -0.63 11.09
CA LEU A 126 -4.70 -0.02 12.38
C LEU A 126 -5.78 0.97 12.87
N GLU A 127 -6.44 1.71 11.98
CA GLU A 127 -7.61 2.55 12.28
C GLU A 127 -8.77 1.70 12.80
N TYR A 128 -9.02 0.56 12.16
CA TYR A 128 -10.08 -0.37 12.55
C TYR A 128 -9.82 -0.97 13.94
N LEU A 129 -8.59 -1.42 14.19
CA LEU A 129 -8.15 -2.01 15.47
C LEU A 129 -7.97 -0.99 16.61
N LYS A 130 -8.29 0.30 16.36
CA LYS A 130 -8.18 1.41 17.32
C LYS A 130 -6.76 1.69 17.82
N ILE A 131 -5.75 1.22 17.09
CA ILE A 131 -4.34 1.55 17.36
C ILE A 131 -4.05 2.96 16.86
N HIS A 132 -4.61 3.31 15.70
CA HIS A 132 -4.54 4.66 15.15
C HIS A 132 -5.73 5.49 15.68
N ASN A 133 -5.44 6.40 16.62
CA ASN A 133 -6.42 7.19 17.34
C ASN A 133 -6.85 8.42 16.53
N ARG A 134 -8.07 8.36 15.97
CA ARG A 134 -8.64 9.45 15.15
C ARG A 134 -9.03 10.70 15.96
N CYS A 135 -9.06 10.62 17.29
CA CYS A 135 -9.29 11.78 18.16
C CYS A 135 -8.05 12.67 18.29
N LEU A 136 -6.86 12.16 17.94
CA LEU A 136 -5.64 12.95 17.94
C LEU A 136 -5.49 13.76 16.64
N PRO A 137 -4.73 14.87 16.67
CA PRO A 137 -4.40 15.63 15.48
C PRO A 137 -3.79 14.77 14.38
N ILE A 138 -3.96 15.21 13.14
CA ILE A 138 -3.27 14.62 12.00
C ILE A 138 -1.76 14.66 12.24
N GLY A 139 -1.06 13.55 12.00
CA GLY A 139 0.39 13.44 12.21
C GLY A 139 0.80 12.96 13.60
N SER A 140 -0.14 12.77 14.54
CA SER A 140 0.13 12.25 15.88
C SER A 140 -0.79 11.10 16.29
N ARG A 141 -1.48 10.50 15.33
CA ARG A 141 -2.54 9.51 15.56
C ARG A 141 -2.03 8.17 16.04
N ILE A 142 -0.74 7.89 15.84
CA ILE A 142 -0.07 6.67 16.30
C ILE A 142 1.09 7.02 17.26
N ASN A 143 1.01 8.18 17.93
CA ASN A 143 2.01 8.57 18.93
C ASN A 143 2.18 7.52 20.03
N ASN A 144 3.41 7.41 20.54
CA ASN A 144 3.78 6.48 21.62
C ASN A 144 3.55 5.01 21.28
N LYS A 145 3.61 4.66 19.99
CA LYS A 145 3.60 3.29 19.51
C LYS A 145 4.91 2.99 18.80
N THR A 146 5.46 1.83 19.11
CA THR A 146 6.62 1.29 18.42
C THR A 146 6.16 0.28 17.37
N ILE A 147 6.58 0.42 16.12
CA ILE A 147 6.17 -0.45 15.03
C ILE A 147 7.41 -0.96 14.29
N SER A 148 7.57 -2.27 14.16
CA SER A 148 8.60 -2.85 13.27
C SER A 148 7.99 -3.36 11.97
N VAL A 149 8.60 -2.98 10.85
CA VAL A 149 8.24 -3.39 9.50
C VAL A 149 9.35 -4.29 8.94
N PHE A 150 9.07 -5.58 8.80
CA PHE A 150 9.96 -6.59 8.22
C PHE A 150 9.75 -6.67 6.72
N ASN A 151 10.16 -5.62 6.01
CA ASN A 151 10.21 -5.48 4.57
C ASN A 151 10.81 -4.09 4.25
N ARG A 152 11.86 -4.01 3.43
CA ARG A 152 12.48 -2.73 2.98
C ARG A 152 12.29 -2.44 1.49
N SER A 153 11.31 -3.09 0.83
CA SER A 153 10.99 -2.85 -0.57
C SER A 153 10.45 -1.44 -0.82
N GLU A 154 10.72 -0.91 -2.02
CA GLU A 154 10.19 0.37 -2.50
C GLU A 154 8.68 0.36 -2.76
N VAL A 155 8.06 -0.83 -2.82
CA VAL A 155 6.63 -0.99 -3.13
C VAL A 155 5.78 -0.97 -1.86
N VAL A 156 6.26 -1.58 -0.78
CA VAL A 156 5.46 -1.78 0.44
C VAL A 156 6.20 -1.29 1.68
N GLY A 157 7.39 -1.82 1.92
CA GLY A 157 8.11 -1.66 3.18
C GLY A 157 8.44 -0.23 3.54
N ARG A 158 9.27 0.43 2.73
CA ARG A 158 9.71 1.81 2.95
C ARG A 158 8.56 2.82 2.94
N PRO A 159 7.61 2.76 1.98
CA PRO A 159 6.46 3.65 2.01
C PRO A 159 5.60 3.48 3.27
N LEU A 160 5.38 2.24 3.74
CA LEU A 160 4.65 1.97 4.97
C LEU A 160 5.38 2.55 6.18
N ALA A 161 6.68 2.30 6.31
CA ALA A 161 7.45 2.79 7.44
C ALA A 161 7.43 4.32 7.50
N CYS A 162 7.58 4.99 6.36
CA CYS A 162 7.48 6.44 6.24
C CYS A 162 6.08 6.97 6.61
N MET A 163 5.01 6.31 6.16
CA MET A 163 3.63 6.69 6.52
C MET A 163 3.38 6.63 8.02
N LEU A 164 3.83 5.57 8.67
CA LEU A 164 3.65 5.36 10.11
C LEU A 164 4.48 6.37 10.92
N ALA A 165 5.71 6.66 10.50
CA ALA A 165 6.56 7.68 11.12
C ALA A 165 5.95 9.08 10.98
N ASN A 166 5.39 9.41 9.80
CA ASN A 166 4.67 10.67 9.56
C ASN A 166 3.40 10.82 10.41
N ASP A 167 2.82 9.72 10.90
CA ASP A 167 1.68 9.70 11.83
C ASP A 167 2.10 9.61 13.32
N GLY A 168 3.41 9.70 13.59
CA GLY A 168 3.98 9.91 14.91
C GLY A 168 4.46 8.65 15.64
N ALA A 169 4.46 7.49 14.97
CA ALA A 169 5.01 6.26 15.54
C ALA A 169 6.54 6.25 15.54
N THR A 170 7.13 5.53 16.50
CA THR A 170 8.54 5.10 16.41
C THR A 170 8.59 3.88 15.51
N VAL A 171 9.25 3.96 14.35
CA VAL A 171 9.19 2.89 13.36
C VAL A 171 10.56 2.31 13.09
N PHE A 172 10.69 0.99 13.18
CA PHE A 172 11.88 0.25 12.76
C PHE A 172 11.63 -0.41 11.41
N SER A 173 12.56 -0.23 10.48
CA SER A 173 12.54 -0.79 9.14
C SER A 173 13.62 -1.85 9.04
N VAL A 174 13.22 -3.11 8.92
CA VAL A 174 14.08 -4.30 9.10
C VAL A 174 14.20 -5.07 7.79
N ASP A 175 15.43 -5.42 7.38
CA ASP A 175 15.71 -6.47 6.38
C ASP A 175 16.63 -7.55 6.97
N ASP A 176 17.19 -8.39 6.10
CA ASP A 176 18.08 -9.49 6.47
C ASP A 176 19.48 -9.03 6.90
N LYS A 177 19.84 -7.77 6.67
CA LYS A 177 21.18 -7.22 6.90
C LYS A 177 21.21 -6.17 8.00
N GLU A 178 20.20 -5.32 8.05
CA GLU A 178 20.20 -4.15 8.93
C GLU A 178 18.80 -3.83 9.49
N THR A 179 18.83 -3.20 10.67
CA THR A 179 17.69 -2.56 11.28
C THR A 179 17.93 -1.06 11.27
N MET A 180 16.95 -0.30 10.77
CA MET A 180 17.03 1.16 10.69
C MET A 180 15.87 1.79 11.44
N LEU A 181 16.13 2.86 12.18
CA LEU A 181 15.08 3.71 12.75
C LEU A 181 14.60 4.69 11.67
N VAL A 182 13.29 4.73 11.43
CA VAL A 182 12.68 5.62 10.44
C VAL A 182 12.25 6.91 11.11
N GLN A 183 12.75 8.02 10.58
CA GLN A 183 12.37 9.37 10.95
C GLN A 183 11.60 10.03 9.79
N PRO A 184 10.90 11.15 10.04
CA PRO A 184 10.35 11.95 8.94
C PRO A 184 11.45 12.30 7.94
N CYS A 185 11.25 11.94 6.67
CA CYS A 185 12.17 12.17 5.53
C CYS A 185 13.44 11.32 5.44
N CYS A 186 13.86 10.56 6.47
CA CYS A 186 15.09 9.76 6.43
C CYS A 186 15.06 8.49 7.29
N GLU A 187 16.03 7.61 7.05
CA GLU A 187 16.31 6.45 7.89
C GLU A 187 17.69 6.62 8.53
N VAL A 188 17.80 6.27 9.81
CA VAL A 188 19.06 6.34 10.56
C VAL A 188 19.43 4.95 11.08
N PRO A 189 20.72 4.57 11.02
CA PRO A 189 21.19 3.33 11.62
C PRO A 189 20.90 3.28 13.11
N THR A 190 20.67 2.08 13.63
CA THR A 190 20.53 1.82 15.07
C THR A 190 21.37 0.60 15.45
N ASP A 191 21.82 0.55 16.69
CA ASP A 191 22.55 -0.59 17.24
C ASP A 191 21.61 -1.75 17.68
N LEU A 192 20.30 -1.60 17.45
CA LEU A 192 19.31 -2.62 17.81
C LEU A 192 19.23 -3.70 16.73
N GLU A 193 19.25 -4.95 17.16
CA GLU A 193 19.08 -6.08 16.28
C GLU A 193 17.59 -6.41 16.05
N CYS A 194 17.33 -7.28 15.07
CA CYS A 194 15.98 -7.75 14.73
C CYS A 194 15.21 -8.26 15.97
N GLU A 195 15.87 -9.03 16.85
CA GLU A 195 15.26 -9.56 18.06
C GLU A 195 14.89 -8.49 19.09
N ASP A 196 15.69 -7.42 19.19
CA ASP A 196 15.44 -6.33 20.12
C ASP A 196 14.23 -5.52 19.72
N VAL A 197 14.12 -5.19 18.42
CA VAL A 197 12.97 -4.43 17.91
C VAL A 197 11.67 -5.23 17.97
N ILE A 198 11.72 -6.57 17.88
CA ILE A 198 10.54 -7.41 18.10
C ILE A 198 10.00 -7.25 19.53
N LYS A 199 10.88 -7.31 20.53
CA LYS A 199 10.50 -7.20 21.95
C LYS A 199 9.89 -5.83 22.30
N LEU A 200 10.38 -4.78 21.63
CA LEU A 200 9.93 -3.40 21.87
C LEU A 200 8.57 -3.07 21.22
N SER A 201 8.20 -3.75 20.15
CA SER A 201 7.13 -3.31 19.24
C SER A 201 5.71 -3.58 19.70
N ASP A 202 4.85 -2.54 19.63
CA ASP A 202 3.40 -2.63 19.74
C ASP A 202 2.76 -3.33 18.55
N VAL A 203 3.33 -3.08 17.37
CA VAL A 203 2.83 -3.60 16.10
C VAL A 203 4.00 -4.18 15.31
N LEU A 204 3.81 -5.39 14.78
CA LEU A 204 4.76 -6.07 13.92
C LEU A 204 4.10 -6.26 12.56
N VAL A 205 4.68 -5.68 11.51
CA VAL A 205 4.21 -5.85 10.14
C VAL A 205 5.24 -6.65 9.38
N THR A 206 4.89 -7.86 8.95
CA THR A 206 5.79 -8.74 8.18
C THR A 206 5.34 -8.85 6.73
N GLY A 207 6.28 -8.72 5.80
CA GLY A 207 6.03 -8.84 4.37
C GLY A 207 7.20 -9.48 3.65
N VAL A 208 7.90 -10.40 4.30
CA VAL A 208 9.13 -10.99 3.76
C VAL A 208 8.78 -11.98 2.64
N PRO A 209 9.29 -11.80 1.42
CA PRO A 209 8.98 -12.67 0.27
C PRO A 209 9.77 -14.00 0.32
N CYS A 210 9.85 -14.62 1.50
CA CYS A 210 10.60 -15.86 1.74
C CYS A 210 9.74 -16.84 2.54
N SER A 211 9.57 -18.06 2.03
CA SER A 211 8.84 -19.14 2.69
C SER A 211 9.53 -19.70 3.93
N LYS A 212 10.86 -19.56 4.01
CA LYS A 212 11.67 -20.02 5.15
C LYS A 212 11.67 -19.02 6.31
N PHE A 213 11.35 -17.76 6.05
CA PHE A 213 11.33 -16.75 7.08
C PHE A 213 10.14 -16.99 8.02
N LYS A 214 10.42 -16.99 9.32
CA LYS A 214 9.43 -17.07 10.39
C LYS A 214 9.73 -16.01 11.42
N LEU A 215 8.71 -15.23 11.78
CA LEU A 215 8.80 -14.25 12.85
C LEU A 215 8.98 -14.98 14.19
N PRO A 216 10.01 -14.66 14.99
CA PRO A 216 10.23 -15.24 16.32
C PRO A 216 9.08 -14.93 17.29
N CYS A 217 8.09 -15.81 17.36
CA CYS A 217 6.86 -15.59 18.13
C CYS A 217 7.13 -15.51 19.64
N ASP A 218 8.17 -16.18 20.13
CA ASP A 218 8.56 -16.23 21.54
C ASP A 218 9.04 -14.87 22.07
N LEU A 219 9.46 -13.97 21.18
CA LEU A 219 9.94 -12.63 21.53
C LEU A 219 8.83 -11.59 21.51
N ILE A 220 7.64 -11.96 21.03
CA ILE A 220 6.52 -11.04 20.87
C ILE A 220 5.92 -10.73 22.23
N ARG A 221 5.82 -9.44 22.54
CA ARG A 221 5.23 -8.96 23.78
C ARG A 221 3.71 -9.24 23.83
N PRO A 222 3.15 -9.51 25.02
CA PRO A 222 1.71 -9.63 25.20
C PRO A 222 0.95 -8.39 24.69
N GLY A 223 -0.22 -8.62 24.08
CA GLY A 223 -1.04 -7.53 23.54
C GLY A 223 -0.57 -6.93 22.22
N ALA A 224 0.53 -7.41 21.63
CA ALA A 224 1.01 -6.93 20.34
C ALA A 224 0.03 -7.21 19.20
N THR A 225 0.09 -6.39 18.15
CA THR A 225 -0.67 -6.60 16.90
C THR A 225 0.26 -7.02 15.77
N ILE A 226 -0.03 -8.16 15.15
CA ILE A 226 0.78 -8.73 14.07
C ILE A 226 -0.03 -8.67 12.79
N ILE A 227 0.57 -8.12 11.72
CA ILE A 227 -0.03 -8.01 10.40
C ILE A 227 0.88 -8.71 9.39
N ASN A 228 0.37 -9.74 8.71
CA ASN A 228 1.07 -10.42 7.63
C ASN A 228 0.63 -9.89 6.27
N LEU A 229 1.58 -9.30 5.54
CA LEU A 229 1.45 -8.81 4.18
C LEU A 229 1.93 -9.83 3.14
N SER A 230 2.74 -10.81 3.57
CA SER A 230 3.33 -11.79 2.67
C SER A 230 2.29 -12.80 2.20
N SER A 231 2.45 -13.26 0.96
CA SER A 231 1.74 -14.44 0.47
C SER A 231 2.21 -15.73 1.15
N PHE A 232 3.39 -15.70 1.78
CA PHE A 232 3.93 -16.80 2.57
C PHE A 232 3.44 -16.72 4.02
N SER A 233 3.41 -17.88 4.68
CA SER A 233 3.21 -17.96 6.13
C SER A 233 4.50 -17.49 6.82
N ASN A 234 4.68 -16.18 6.98
CA ASN A 234 5.79 -15.61 7.74
C ASN A 234 5.60 -15.74 9.26
N VAL A 235 4.43 -16.17 9.71
CA VAL A 235 4.08 -16.28 11.13
C VAL A 235 3.60 -17.70 11.40
N ASP A 236 4.09 -18.28 12.49
CA ASP A 236 3.57 -19.53 13.04
C ASP A 236 2.35 -19.19 13.90
N GLU A 237 1.16 -19.45 13.37
CA GLU A 237 -0.10 -19.07 14.03
C GLU A 237 -0.31 -19.81 15.34
N GLU A 238 0.07 -21.10 15.42
CA GLU A 238 -0.10 -21.90 16.62
C GLU A 238 0.75 -21.36 17.77
N ARG A 239 1.99 -20.99 17.49
CA ARG A 239 2.87 -20.35 18.48
C ARG A 239 2.41 -18.94 18.83
N LEU A 240 2.00 -18.16 17.83
CA LEU A 240 1.54 -16.79 18.06
C LEU A 240 0.34 -16.77 19.01
N LEU A 241 -0.62 -17.67 18.83
CA LEU A 241 -1.84 -17.74 19.66
C LEU A 241 -1.56 -18.12 21.13
N GLN A 242 -0.35 -18.59 21.46
CA GLN A 242 0.07 -18.80 22.85
C GLN A 242 0.48 -17.49 23.54
N VAL A 243 0.77 -16.43 22.77
CA VAL A 243 1.12 -15.11 23.31
C VAL A 243 -0.15 -14.43 23.86
N PRO A 244 -0.18 -14.02 25.13
CA PRO A 244 -1.40 -13.47 25.73
C PRO A 244 -1.89 -12.20 25.03
N ASN A 245 -3.20 -12.13 24.77
CA ASN A 245 -3.90 -10.96 24.21
C ASN A 245 -3.39 -10.47 22.84
N VAL A 246 -2.68 -11.31 22.09
CA VAL A 246 -2.18 -10.96 20.77
C VAL A 246 -3.33 -10.74 19.79
N ARG A 247 -3.15 -9.83 18.82
CA ARG A 247 -4.07 -9.66 17.69
C ARG A 247 -3.36 -10.02 16.41
N TYR A 248 -3.94 -10.91 15.61
CA TYR A 248 -3.33 -11.36 14.36
C TYR A 248 -4.22 -11.03 13.16
N VAL A 249 -3.61 -10.42 12.14
CA VAL A 249 -4.23 -10.17 10.83
C VAL A 249 -3.46 -10.98 9.79
N PRO A 250 -3.98 -12.15 9.35
CA PRO A 250 -3.24 -13.09 8.51
C PRO A 250 -3.10 -12.64 7.06
N LYS A 251 -4.05 -11.84 6.56
CA LYS A 251 -4.10 -11.41 5.16
C LYS A 251 -4.66 -9.99 5.06
N VAL A 252 -4.03 -9.15 4.24
CA VAL A 252 -4.49 -7.77 3.98
C VAL A 252 -5.11 -7.57 2.60
N GLY A 253 -5.00 -8.56 1.71
CA GLY A 253 -5.27 -8.39 0.28
C GLY A 253 -6.66 -7.82 -0.05
N LYS A 254 -7.72 -8.22 0.70
CA LYS A 254 -9.07 -7.68 0.50
C LYS A 254 -9.14 -6.17 0.79
N VAL A 255 -8.45 -5.71 1.84
CA VAL A 255 -8.37 -4.29 2.19
C VAL A 255 -7.55 -3.55 1.13
N THR A 256 -6.45 -4.15 0.65
CA THR A 256 -5.65 -3.59 -0.45
C THR A 256 -6.48 -3.36 -1.71
N VAL A 257 -7.31 -4.32 -2.10
CA VAL A 257 -8.21 -4.18 -3.25
C VAL A 257 -9.24 -3.07 -3.05
N CYS A 258 -9.76 -2.88 -1.82
CA CYS A 258 -10.62 -1.74 -1.52
C CYS A 258 -9.85 -0.40 -1.65
N MET A 259 -8.60 -0.35 -1.16
CA MET A 259 -7.77 0.85 -1.27
C MET A 259 -7.39 1.18 -2.71
N LEU A 260 -7.19 0.16 -3.55
CA LEU A 260 -6.99 0.31 -4.99
C LEU A 260 -8.19 1.00 -5.65
N GLN A 261 -9.41 0.52 -5.39
CA GLN A 261 -10.64 1.11 -5.93
C GLN A 261 -10.85 2.54 -5.43
N ARG A 262 -10.57 2.80 -4.14
CA ARG A 262 -10.56 4.16 -3.59
C ARG A 262 -9.56 5.06 -4.31
N ASN A 263 -8.35 4.58 -4.60
CA ASN A 263 -7.34 5.35 -5.33
C ASN A 263 -7.79 5.64 -6.76
N LEU A 264 -8.43 4.69 -7.45
CA LEU A 264 -9.03 4.94 -8.77
C LEU A 264 -10.04 6.09 -8.73
N LEU A 265 -10.95 6.10 -7.76
CA LEU A 265 -11.92 7.19 -7.60
C LEU A 265 -11.23 8.53 -7.33
N LYS A 266 -10.12 8.54 -6.58
CA LYS A 266 -9.30 9.75 -6.40
C LYS A 266 -8.62 10.20 -7.69
N LEU A 267 -8.17 9.30 -8.55
CA LEU A 267 -7.64 9.67 -9.87
C LEU A 267 -8.73 10.25 -10.76
N ILE A 268 -9.90 9.62 -10.80
CA ILE A 268 -11.08 10.12 -11.54
C ILE A 268 -11.42 11.53 -11.08
N TYR A 269 -11.58 11.73 -9.77
CA TYR A 269 -11.77 13.05 -9.20
C TYR A 269 -10.63 14.01 -9.55
N ASN A 270 -9.36 13.61 -9.49
CA ASN A 270 -8.25 14.53 -9.70
C ASN A 270 -8.04 14.93 -11.17
N PHE A 271 -8.35 14.04 -12.12
CA PHE A 271 -7.83 14.12 -13.48
C PHE A 271 -8.83 13.83 -14.60
N HIS A 272 -9.95 13.17 -14.32
CA HIS A 272 -10.87 12.68 -15.35
C HIS A 272 -12.28 13.29 -15.25
N LEU A 273 -12.61 13.96 -14.14
CA LEU A 273 -13.86 14.72 -14.00
C LEU A 273 -13.71 16.18 -14.41
N ASN A 274 -14.69 16.67 -15.18
CA ASN A 274 -14.87 18.11 -15.43
C ASN A 274 -15.72 18.74 -14.33
N LYS A 275 -15.07 19.25 -13.28
CA LYS A 275 -15.73 19.77 -12.07
C LYS A 275 -16.40 21.14 -12.23
N ASP A 276 -16.22 21.78 -13.37
CA ASP A 276 -16.76 23.12 -13.60
C ASP A 276 -18.17 23.08 -14.23
N LEU A 277 -18.70 21.89 -14.48
CA LEU A 277 -20.09 21.68 -14.89
C LEU A 277 -21.07 21.91 -13.72
N PRO A 278 -22.18 22.65 -13.93
CA PRO A 278 -23.29 22.68 -12.97
C PRO A 278 -23.97 21.30 -12.91
N ASP A 279 -24.48 20.90 -11.73
CA ASP A 279 -25.16 19.61 -11.48
C ASP A 279 -24.39 18.38 -12.00
N ASN A 280 -23.15 18.25 -11.52
CA ASN A 280 -22.23 17.19 -11.95
C ASN A 280 -22.57 15.84 -11.28
N GLN A 281 -23.48 15.08 -11.90
CA GLN A 281 -23.84 13.73 -11.46
C GLN A 281 -22.62 12.80 -11.32
N ASP A 282 -21.67 12.87 -12.26
CA ASP A 282 -20.46 12.03 -12.21
C ASP A 282 -19.63 12.29 -10.94
N LEU A 283 -19.63 13.53 -10.44
CA LEU A 283 -18.97 13.86 -9.18
C LEU A 283 -19.69 13.24 -7.98
N GLU A 284 -21.01 13.27 -7.96
CA GLU A 284 -21.82 12.66 -6.90
C GLU A 284 -21.61 11.15 -6.86
N ASP A 285 -21.70 10.50 -8.02
CA ASP A 285 -21.51 9.05 -8.16
C ASP A 285 -20.12 8.60 -7.66
N VAL A 286 -19.07 9.38 -7.97
CA VAL A 286 -17.70 9.13 -7.50
C VAL A 286 -17.59 9.23 -5.98
N LEU A 287 -18.24 10.22 -5.37
CA LEU A 287 -18.21 10.44 -3.92
C LEU A 287 -19.00 9.36 -3.17
N ASP A 288 -20.15 8.97 -3.70
CA ASP A 288 -21.00 7.91 -3.14
C ASP A 288 -20.32 6.55 -3.20
N LEU A 289 -19.69 6.23 -4.34
CA LEU A 289 -18.94 4.99 -4.48
C LEU A 289 -17.70 4.96 -3.57
N GLU A 290 -17.02 6.09 -3.39
CA GLU A 290 -15.91 6.20 -2.43
C GLU A 290 -16.39 5.90 -1.00
N HIS A 291 -17.55 6.43 -0.62
CA HIS A 291 -18.15 6.17 0.68
C HIS A 291 -18.50 4.69 0.87
N LYS A 292 -19.13 4.07 -0.13
CA LYS A 292 -19.45 2.64 -0.14
C LYS A 292 -18.20 1.77 0.02
N ILE A 293 -17.13 2.06 -0.71
CA ILE A 293 -15.86 1.32 -0.62
C ILE A 293 -15.21 1.49 0.76
N GLU A 294 -15.27 2.68 1.36
CA GLU A 294 -14.76 2.91 2.71
C GLU A 294 -15.49 2.06 3.75
N ILE A 295 -16.81 1.89 3.63
CA ILE A 295 -17.59 0.99 4.49
C ILE A 295 -17.18 -0.47 4.25
N GLN A 296 -17.13 -0.89 2.98
CA GLN A 296 -16.72 -2.25 2.61
C GLN A 296 -15.35 -2.60 3.15
N SER A 297 -14.40 -1.67 3.11
CA SER A 297 -13.03 -1.87 3.59
C SER A 297 -12.96 -2.28 5.07
N LYS A 298 -13.92 -1.83 5.90
CA LYS A 298 -14.01 -2.20 7.31
C LYS A 298 -14.59 -3.58 7.50
N SER A 299 -15.58 -3.95 6.68
CA SER A 299 -16.25 -5.26 6.77
C SER A 299 -15.32 -6.43 6.45
N VAL A 300 -14.29 -6.20 5.62
CA VAL A 300 -13.35 -7.25 5.17
C VAL A 300 -12.13 -7.42 6.07
N ILE A 301 -12.03 -6.69 7.19
CA ILE A 301 -10.96 -6.82 8.19
C ILE A 301 -11.27 -7.95 9.19
N HIS A 302 -12.54 -8.35 9.29
CA HIS A 302 -13.00 -9.47 10.12
C HIS A 302 -12.59 -10.84 9.58
#